data_AF-A0A137NUM2-F1
#
_entry.id   AF-A0A137NUM2-F1
#
_cell.length_a   1.000
_cell.length_b   1.000
_cell.length_c   1.000
_cell.angle_alpha   90.00
_cell.angle_beta   90.00
_cell.angle_gamma   90.00
#
_symmetry.space_group_name_H-M   'P 1'
#
loop_
_entity.id
_entity.type
_entity.pdbx_description
1 polymer ?
#
loop_
_entity_poly.entity_id
_entity_poly.type
_entity_poly.pdbx_seq_one_letter_code
_entity_poly.pdbx_strand_id
1 'polypeptide(L)'
;MLNNFIILSTAILALKANVAKDSGDEREGRIINGREARPFSFPFVVSLQENGRHFCGGSLLDDRTVLTAAHCTDEYPDNVITVNIRRHDLKKSSTDEGGQSIKITRQTRHPEYDEEETNNDIAIWKLASPLTVPVSYVTIDDGQFADQVDLPAETIGWG
;
A
#
# COMPACT_ATOMS: atom_id res chain seq x y z
N MET A 1 -5.52 7.08 -18.63
CA MET A 1 -4.97 6.11 -17.67
C MET A 1 -4.82 6.80 -16.32
N LEU A 2 -5.69 6.49 -15.35
CA LEU A 2 -5.64 7.10 -14.01
C LEU A 2 -4.56 6.41 -13.15
N ASN A 3 -3.82 7.20 -12.36
CA ASN A 3 -2.60 6.85 -11.61
C ASN A 3 -2.66 7.32 -10.13
N ASN A 4 -3.85 7.64 -9.63
CA ASN A 4 -4.05 8.19 -8.29
C ASN A 4 -4.38 7.07 -7.31
N PHE A 5 -4.16 7.31 -6.02
CA PHE A 5 -4.45 6.37 -4.92
C PHE A 5 -5.97 6.20 -4.74
N ILE A 6 -6.48 4.95 -4.79
CA ILE A 6 -7.93 4.63 -4.78
C ILE A 6 -8.27 3.67 -3.62
N ILE A 7 -9.48 3.79 -3.08
CA ILE A 7 -10.01 3.06 -1.92
C ILE A 7 -11.30 2.30 -2.26
N LEU A 8 -11.48 1.05 -1.80
CA LEU A 8 -12.74 0.26 -1.86
C LEU A 8 -13.47 0.21 -0.50
N SER A 9 -14.73 0.61 -0.42
CA SER A 9 -15.55 0.53 0.80
C SER A 9 -16.76 -0.38 0.57
N THR A 10 -16.89 -1.47 1.33
CA THR A 10 -18.18 -2.17 1.50
C THR A 10 -18.89 -1.59 2.72
N ALA A 11 -20.10 -1.07 2.51
CA ALA A 11 -21.00 -0.66 3.59
C ALA A 11 -22.39 -1.20 3.29
N ILE A 12 -22.89 -2.13 4.11
CA ILE A 12 -24.33 -2.36 4.20
C ILE A 12 -24.82 -1.59 5.41
N LEU A 13 -25.45 -0.44 5.18
CA LEU A 13 -26.39 0.14 6.14
C LEU A 13 -27.50 0.87 5.36
N ALA A 14 -28.71 0.34 5.44
CA ALA A 14 -29.90 0.97 4.86
C ALA A 14 -30.32 2.18 5.72
N LEU A 15 -29.98 3.39 5.29
CA LEU A 15 -30.72 4.60 5.64
C LEU A 15 -30.94 5.43 4.38
N LYS A 16 -32.21 5.70 4.05
CA LYS A 16 -32.58 6.69 3.04
C LYS A 16 -32.20 8.08 3.57
N ALA A 17 -31.07 8.60 3.12
CA ALA A 17 -30.75 10.01 3.21
C ALA A 17 -30.82 10.63 1.80
N ASN A 18 -31.47 11.78 1.66
CA ASN A 18 -31.47 12.54 0.42
C ASN A 18 -30.04 12.98 0.11
N VAL A 19 -29.43 12.33 -0.89
CA VAL A 19 -28.09 12.64 -1.37
C VAL A 19 -28.16 13.95 -2.15
N ALA A 20 -27.50 14.99 -1.64
CA ALA A 20 -27.12 16.14 -2.45
C ALA A 20 -26.17 15.65 -3.55
N LYS A 21 -26.51 15.96 -4.79
CA LYS A 21 -25.80 15.52 -5.99
C LYS A 21 -24.39 16.13 -6.01
N ASP A 22 -23.40 15.35 -5.57
CA ASP A 22 -22.00 15.70 -5.79
C ASP A 22 -21.63 15.37 -7.24
N SER A 23 -21.22 16.39 -7.98
CA SER A 23 -20.75 16.28 -9.36
C SER A 23 -19.28 15.85 -9.36
N GLY A 24 -19.03 14.57 -9.10
CA GLY A 24 -17.70 13.98 -9.07
C GLY A 24 -17.38 13.16 -10.33
N ASP A 25 -16.50 13.72 -11.16
CA ASP A 25 -15.76 13.15 -12.31
C ASP A 25 -15.90 11.62 -12.52
N GLU A 26 -16.75 11.22 -13.48
CA GLU A 26 -16.82 9.86 -14.01
C GLU A 26 -15.56 9.53 -14.82
N ARG A 27 -14.47 9.20 -14.12
CA ARG A 27 -13.28 8.63 -14.75
C ARG A 27 -13.02 7.26 -14.16
N GLU A 28 -13.23 6.24 -14.99
CA GLU A 28 -13.05 4.81 -14.70
C GLU A 28 -11.76 4.53 -13.89
N GLY A 29 -11.90 4.43 -12.58
CA GLY A 29 -10.82 3.97 -11.69
C GLY A 29 -10.49 2.51 -11.99
N ARG A 30 -9.24 2.11 -11.74
CA ARG A 30 -8.79 0.71 -11.89
C ARG A 30 -9.45 -0.23 -10.85
N ILE A 31 -9.86 0.33 -9.72
CA ILE A 31 -10.65 -0.35 -8.69
C ILE A 31 -12.13 -0.14 -8.98
N ILE A 32 -12.87 -1.24 -9.18
CA ILE A 32 -14.32 -1.22 -9.40
C ILE A 32 -15.00 -0.59 -8.18
N ASN A 33 -15.78 0.47 -8.38
CA ASN A 33 -16.41 1.28 -7.31
C ASN A 33 -15.41 1.93 -6.32
N GLY A 34 -14.15 2.06 -6.70
CA GLY A 34 -13.17 2.76 -5.89
C GLY A 34 -13.34 4.28 -5.95
N ARG A 35 -12.93 4.98 -4.87
CA ARG A 35 -12.85 6.45 -4.83
C ARG A 35 -11.41 6.91 -4.64
N GLU A 36 -11.04 8.05 -5.22
CA GLU A 36 -9.74 8.65 -4.93
C GLU A 36 -9.62 8.92 -3.42
N ALA A 37 -8.49 8.50 -2.85
CA ALA A 37 -8.19 8.73 -1.45
C ALA A 37 -7.91 10.21 -1.20
N ARG A 38 -8.22 10.69 0.01
CA ARG A 38 -7.67 11.97 0.45
C ARG A 38 -6.13 11.85 0.47
N PRO A 39 -5.37 12.80 -0.10
CA PRO A 39 -3.91 12.73 -0.11
C PRO A 39 -3.32 12.45 1.28
N PHE A 40 -2.47 11.43 1.35
CA PHE A 40 -1.71 11.02 2.54
C PHE A 40 -2.57 10.57 3.74
N SER A 41 -3.84 10.21 3.52
CA SER A 41 -4.74 9.72 4.58
C SER A 41 -4.40 8.33 5.11
N PHE A 42 -3.62 7.54 4.36
CA PHE A 42 -3.11 6.22 4.76
C PHE A 42 -1.58 6.26 4.83
N PRO A 43 -1.01 6.86 5.89
CA PRO A 43 0.40 7.22 5.94
C PRO A 43 1.35 6.01 6.04
N PHE A 44 0.82 4.83 6.39
CA PHE A 44 1.58 3.59 6.46
C PHE A 44 1.78 2.93 5.08
N VAL A 45 1.03 3.33 4.05
CA VAL A 45 1.12 2.71 2.73
C VAL A 45 2.33 3.22 1.97
N VAL A 46 3.07 2.30 1.37
CA VAL A 46 4.24 2.59 0.55
C VAL A 46 4.10 2.05 -0.85
N SER A 47 4.73 2.74 -1.80
CA SER A 47 4.89 2.28 -3.17
C SER A 47 6.27 1.63 -3.30
N LEU A 48 6.31 0.33 -3.56
CA LEU A 48 7.53 -0.37 -3.93
C LEU A 48 7.79 -0.13 -5.41
N GLN A 49 8.99 0.35 -5.71
CA GLN A 49 9.37 0.76 -7.05
C GLN A 49 10.69 0.14 -7.49
N GLU A 50 10.71 -0.35 -8.72
CA GLU A 50 11.90 -0.79 -9.43
C GLU A 50 12.17 0.21 -10.55
N ASN A 51 13.37 0.80 -10.60
CA ASN A 51 13.73 1.80 -11.61
C ASN A 51 12.72 2.96 -11.71
N GLY A 52 12.14 3.37 -10.58
CA GLY A 52 11.12 4.43 -10.49
C GLY A 52 9.72 4.02 -10.94
N ARG A 53 9.50 2.76 -11.29
CA ARG A 53 8.17 2.22 -11.67
C ARG A 53 7.57 1.46 -10.51
N HIS A 54 6.35 1.83 -10.12
CA HIS A 54 5.57 1.06 -9.14
C HIS A 54 5.27 -0.34 -9.65
N PHE A 55 5.50 -1.35 -8.80
CA PHE A 55 5.19 -2.75 -9.10
C PHE A 55 4.45 -3.45 -7.96
N CYS A 56 4.70 -3.08 -6.69
CA CYS A 56 4.02 -3.64 -5.53
C CYS A 56 3.71 -2.57 -4.46
N GLY A 57 2.79 -2.90 -3.57
CA GLY A 57 2.52 -2.16 -2.34
C GLY A 57 3.26 -2.71 -1.13
N GLY A 58 3.16 -1.98 -0.01
CA GLY A 58 3.62 -2.45 1.29
C GLY A 58 3.06 -1.58 2.41
N SER A 59 3.25 -2.04 3.64
CA SER A 59 2.82 -1.34 4.87
C SER A 59 3.97 -1.12 5.83
N LEU A 60 4.06 0.06 6.42
CA LEU A 60 5.07 0.38 7.43
C LEU A 60 4.70 -0.21 8.78
N LEU A 61 5.58 -1.04 9.35
CA LEU A 61 5.47 -1.57 10.71
C LEU A 61 6.18 -0.69 11.75
N ASP A 62 7.26 -0.03 11.33
CA ASP A 62 8.05 0.92 12.12
C ASP A 62 8.85 1.84 11.19
N ASP A 63 9.80 2.61 11.74
CA ASP A 63 10.60 3.59 11.01
C ASP A 63 11.58 2.99 10.00
N ARG A 64 11.75 1.66 9.97
CA ARG A 64 12.73 0.94 9.14
C ARG A 64 12.19 -0.34 8.52
N THR A 65 10.93 -0.70 8.76
CA THR A 65 10.40 -2.02 8.42
C THR A 65 9.14 -1.90 7.58
N VAL A 66 9.16 -2.58 6.44
CA VAL A 66 8.01 -2.71 5.54
C VAL A 66 7.56 -4.17 5.53
N LEU A 67 6.26 -4.38 5.70
CA LEU A 67 5.56 -5.62 5.41
C LEU A 67 5.08 -5.60 3.96
N THR A 68 5.34 -6.66 3.22
CA THR A 68 4.88 -6.85 1.84
C THR A 68 4.71 -8.35 1.54
N ALA A 69 4.38 -8.69 0.29
CA ALA A 69 4.25 -10.07 -0.16
C ALA A 69 5.62 -10.68 -0.50
N ALA A 70 5.75 -11.99 -0.38
CA ALA A 70 6.96 -12.70 -0.77
C ALA A 70 7.17 -12.68 -2.29
N HIS A 71 6.10 -12.75 -3.08
CA HIS A 71 6.19 -12.65 -4.54
C HIS A 71 6.65 -11.26 -5.02
N CYS A 72 6.55 -10.23 -4.19
CA CYS A 72 7.12 -8.91 -4.50
C CYS A 72 8.65 -8.87 -4.31
N THR A 73 9.24 -9.93 -3.75
CA THR A 73 10.67 -10.08 -3.46
C THR A 73 11.33 -10.92 -4.53
N ASP A 74 11.90 -10.27 -5.53
CA ASP A 74 12.68 -10.90 -6.59
C ASP A 74 14.20 -10.85 -6.31
N GLU A 75 14.97 -11.66 -7.04
CA GLU A 75 16.45 -11.59 -7.07
C GLU A 75 16.99 -10.34 -7.80
N TYR A 76 16.21 -9.26 -7.90
CA TYR A 76 16.71 -8.01 -8.42
C TYR A 76 17.81 -7.48 -7.49
N PRO A 77 18.92 -6.97 -8.03
CA PRO A 77 19.97 -6.44 -7.18
C PRO A 77 19.40 -5.29 -6.35
N ASP A 78 19.69 -5.27 -5.04
CA ASP A 78 19.14 -4.32 -4.05
C ASP A 78 19.30 -2.83 -4.45
N ASN A 79 20.15 -2.54 -5.43
CA ASN A 79 20.43 -1.19 -5.89
C ASN A 79 19.34 -0.55 -6.78
N VAL A 80 18.40 -1.33 -7.35
CA VAL A 80 17.33 -0.80 -8.23
C VAL A 80 15.98 -0.61 -7.53
N ILE A 81 15.81 -1.21 -6.35
CA ILE A 81 14.56 -1.16 -5.58
C ILE A 81 14.56 0.03 -4.62
N THR A 82 13.45 0.75 -4.59
CA THR A 82 13.18 1.83 -3.64
C THR A 82 11.79 1.70 -3.02
N VAL A 83 11.71 1.98 -1.73
CA VAL A 83 10.46 2.16 -1.00
C VAL A 83 10.13 3.63 -1.00
N ASN A 84 8.97 3.99 -1.54
CA ASN A 84 8.52 5.37 -1.68
C ASN A 84 7.38 5.62 -0.69
N ILE A 85 7.65 6.50 0.26
CA ILE A 85 6.77 6.81 1.40
C ILE A 85 6.01 8.10 1.12
N ARG A 86 4.82 8.24 1.74
CA ARG A 86 3.96 9.44 1.64
C ARG A 86 3.67 9.76 0.17
N ARG A 87 3.06 8.80 -0.52
CA ARG A 87 2.72 8.88 -1.94
C ARG A 87 1.23 9.12 -2.14
N HIS A 88 0.88 9.83 -3.21
CA HIS A 88 -0.51 9.98 -3.67
C HIS A 88 -0.62 9.82 -5.19
N ASP A 89 0.17 10.57 -5.95
CA ASP A 89 0.19 10.55 -7.41
C ASP A 89 1.47 9.88 -7.94
N LEU A 90 1.32 8.76 -8.66
CA LEU A 90 2.46 8.05 -9.26
C LEU A 90 3.17 8.80 -10.38
N LYS A 91 2.60 9.90 -10.89
CA LYS A 91 3.25 10.77 -11.88
C LYS A 91 4.27 11.73 -11.26
N LYS A 92 4.25 11.89 -9.94
CA LYS A 92 5.20 12.72 -9.19
C LYS A 92 6.25 11.84 -8.53
N SER A 93 7.42 12.41 -8.22
CA SER A 93 8.35 11.74 -7.31
C SER A 93 7.83 11.80 -5.87
N SER A 94 8.30 10.90 -5.01
CA SER A 94 7.99 10.98 -3.57
C SER A 94 8.40 12.32 -2.97
N THR A 95 9.55 12.86 -3.38
CA THR A 95 10.07 14.14 -2.91
C THR A 95 9.20 15.32 -3.33
N ASP A 96 8.59 15.30 -4.53
CA ASP A 96 7.65 16.34 -4.98
C ASP A 96 6.37 16.38 -4.15
N GLU A 97 6.06 15.27 -3.46
CA GLU A 97 4.92 15.11 -2.56
C GLU A 97 5.29 15.34 -1.08
N GLY A 98 6.52 15.79 -0.81
CA GLY A 98 7.05 15.96 0.54
C GLY A 98 7.30 14.63 1.27
N GLY A 99 7.42 13.54 0.52
CA GLY A 99 7.74 12.20 1.00
C GLY A 99 9.23 11.88 0.95
N GLN A 100 9.54 10.58 1.03
CA GLN A 100 10.89 10.06 1.03
C GLN A 100 10.97 8.81 0.14
N SER A 101 12.08 8.67 -0.59
CA SER A 101 12.43 7.46 -1.33
C SER A 101 13.67 6.84 -0.68
N ILE A 102 13.58 5.60 -0.23
CA ILE A 102 14.64 4.92 0.53
C ILE A 102 14.96 3.58 -0.12
N LYS A 103 16.25 3.26 -0.24
CA LYS A 103 16.70 1.93 -0.65
C LYS A 103 16.46 0.90 0.43
N ILE A 104 16.43 -0.36 0.04
CA ILE A 104 16.40 -1.49 0.95
C ILE A 104 17.82 -1.97 1.28
N THR A 105 17.97 -2.63 2.43
CA THR A 105 19.22 -3.33 2.83
C THR A 105 19.02 -4.83 2.97
N ARG A 106 17.78 -5.27 3.16
CA ARG A 106 17.45 -6.69 3.27
C ARG A 106 16.00 -6.93 2.88
N GLN A 107 15.79 -8.02 2.17
CA GLN A 107 14.49 -8.60 1.88
C GLN A 107 14.47 -9.97 2.54
N THR A 108 13.42 -10.31 3.28
CA THR A 108 13.30 -11.60 3.98
C THR A 108 11.92 -12.16 3.68
N ARG A 109 11.87 -13.14 2.76
CA ARG A 109 10.67 -13.93 2.49
C ARG A 109 10.39 -14.87 3.66
N HIS A 110 9.14 -15.29 3.80
CA HIS A 110 8.80 -16.38 4.69
C HIS A 110 9.63 -17.63 4.33
N PRO A 111 10.24 -18.34 5.30
CA PRO A 111 11.08 -19.51 5.02
C PRO A 111 10.35 -20.64 4.29
N GLU A 112 9.03 -20.69 4.44
CA GLU A 112 8.15 -21.69 3.83
C GLU A 112 7.30 -21.08 2.70
N TYR A 113 7.72 -19.95 2.12
CA TYR A 113 7.05 -19.43 0.92
C TYR A 113 7.15 -20.43 -0.23
N ASP A 114 6.00 -20.74 -0.82
CA ASP A 114 5.87 -21.63 -1.96
C ASP A 114 5.51 -20.81 -3.21
N GLU A 115 6.40 -20.79 -4.20
CA GLU A 115 6.20 -20.03 -5.45
C GLU A 115 5.12 -20.63 -6.37
N GLU A 116 4.86 -21.94 -6.27
CA GLU A 116 3.86 -22.62 -7.12
C GLU A 116 2.46 -22.43 -6.54
N GLU A 117 2.32 -22.65 -5.24
CA GLU A 117 1.01 -22.61 -4.54
C GLU A 117 0.72 -21.26 -3.89
N THR A 118 1.67 -20.31 -3.87
CA THR A 118 1.58 -18.99 -3.20
C THR A 118 1.32 -19.07 -1.68
N ASN A 119 1.58 -20.22 -1.07
CA ASN A 119 1.47 -20.38 0.37
C ASN A 119 2.53 -19.54 1.09
N ASN A 120 2.16 -18.95 2.22
CA ASN A 120 3.03 -18.10 3.02
C ASN A 120 3.63 -16.91 2.24
N ASP A 121 2.82 -16.28 1.38
CA ASP A 121 3.19 -15.11 0.58
C ASP A 121 3.34 -13.83 1.41
N ILE A 122 4.37 -13.80 2.25
CA ILE A 122 4.68 -12.71 3.18
C ILE A 122 6.19 -12.48 3.26
N ALA A 123 6.59 -11.21 3.27
CA ALA A 123 7.97 -10.79 3.42
C ALA A 123 8.12 -9.54 4.28
N ILE A 124 9.29 -9.44 4.91
CA ILE A 124 9.73 -8.26 5.66
C ILE A 124 10.93 -7.65 4.95
N TRP A 125 10.84 -6.35 4.67
CA TRP A 125 11.91 -5.56 4.08
C TRP A 125 12.46 -4.56 5.10
N LYS A 126 13.80 -4.40 5.11
CA LYS A 126 14.50 -3.43 5.96
C LYS A 126 15.04 -2.27 5.13
N LEU A 127 14.70 -1.06 5.54
CA LEU A 127 15.12 0.19 4.91
C LEU A 127 16.58 0.53 5.26
N ALA A 128 17.29 1.16 4.32
CA ALA A 128 18.69 1.56 4.48
C ALA A 128 18.89 2.71 5.49
N SER A 129 17.87 3.54 5.67
CA SER A 129 17.84 4.63 6.64
C SER A 129 16.45 4.71 7.28
N PRO A 130 16.33 5.26 8.50
CA PRO A 130 15.02 5.45 9.10
C PRO A 130 14.21 6.50 8.32
N LEU A 131 12.90 6.44 8.48
CA LEU A 131 12.00 7.47 7.98
C LEU A 131 12.26 8.81 8.67
N THR A 132 12.25 9.89 7.90
CA THR A 132 12.37 11.27 8.40
C THR A 132 11.11 12.10 8.15
N VAL A 133 10.08 11.50 7.57
CA VAL A 133 8.79 12.13 7.27
C VAL A 133 7.72 11.66 8.28
N PRO A 134 6.77 12.52 8.67
CA PRO A 134 5.75 12.14 9.63
C PRO A 134 4.75 11.16 9.00
N VAL A 135 4.70 9.95 9.57
CA VAL A 135 3.78 8.87 9.21
C VAL A 135 3.26 8.16 10.48
N SER A 136 2.22 7.35 10.33
CA SER A 136 1.85 6.34 11.34
C SER A 136 2.09 4.93 10.78
N TYR A 137 2.16 3.96 11.68
CA TYR A 137 2.43 2.55 11.36
C TYR A 137 1.16 1.71 11.47
N VAL A 138 1.11 0.59 10.76
CA VAL A 138 0.05 -0.41 11.00
C VAL A 138 0.36 -1.21 12.25
N THR A 139 -0.69 -1.66 12.93
CA THR A 139 -0.58 -2.66 14.01
C THR A 139 -0.94 -4.02 13.43
N ILE A 140 -0.16 -5.04 13.77
CA ILE A 140 -0.47 -6.41 13.37
C ILE A 140 -1.58 -6.93 14.27
N ASP A 141 -2.59 -7.57 13.67
CA ASP A 141 -3.66 -8.25 14.40
C ASP A 141 -3.07 -9.31 15.33
N ASP A 142 -3.54 -9.35 16.57
CA ASP A 142 -3.16 -10.37 17.56
C ASP A 142 -3.96 -11.67 17.41
N GLY A 143 -4.79 -11.75 16.36
CA GLY A 143 -5.65 -12.87 16.00
C GLY A 143 -7.13 -12.61 16.30
N GLN A 144 -7.47 -11.50 16.96
CA GLN A 144 -8.85 -11.17 17.30
C GLN A 144 -9.72 -10.88 16.07
N PHE A 145 -9.15 -10.36 14.99
CA PHE A 145 -9.90 -10.08 13.76
C PHE A 145 -9.85 -11.22 12.76
N ALA A 146 -8.77 -12.02 12.77
CA ALA A 146 -8.61 -13.16 11.86
C ALA A 146 -9.75 -14.18 11.93
N ASP A 147 -10.38 -14.36 13.11
CA ASP A 147 -11.47 -15.31 13.31
C ASP A 147 -12.87 -14.71 13.07
N GLN A 148 -12.97 -13.42 12.73
CA GLN A 148 -14.25 -12.75 12.52
C GLN A 148 -14.66 -12.76 11.04
N VAL A 149 -15.89 -13.19 10.79
CA VAL A 149 -16.52 -13.14 9.46
C VAL A 149 -17.38 -11.89 9.32
N ASP A 150 -17.59 -11.44 8.08
CA ASP A 150 -18.45 -10.31 7.71
C ASP A 150 -18.05 -8.93 8.27
N LEU A 151 -16.81 -8.77 8.72
CA LEU A 151 -16.26 -7.44 8.99
C LEU A 151 -15.91 -6.72 7.68
N PRO A 152 -16.30 -5.46 7.50
CA PRO A 152 -15.90 -4.69 6.33
C PRO A 152 -14.38 -4.45 6.35
N ALA A 153 -13.73 -4.72 5.22
CA ALA A 153 -12.33 -4.41 4.98
C ALA A 153 -12.21 -3.36 3.87
N GLU A 154 -11.19 -2.51 3.97
CA GLU A 154 -10.92 -1.45 3.00
C GLU A 154 -9.58 -1.73 2.31
N THR A 155 -9.60 -1.82 0.99
CA THR A 155 -8.39 -2.01 0.16
C THR A 155 -7.95 -0.69 -0.42
N ILE A 156 -6.64 -0.45 -0.42
CA ILE A 156 -6.02 0.81 -0.83
C ILE A 156 -4.80 0.56 -1.73
N GLY A 157 -4.66 1.32 -2.82
CA GLY A 157 -3.58 1.09 -3.80
C GLY A 157 -3.60 2.02 -5.02
N TRP A 158 -2.70 1.78 -5.96
CA TRP A 158 -2.56 2.56 -7.22
C TRP A 158 -2.88 1.75 -8.50
N GLY A 159 -3.47 0.58 -8.37
CA GLY A 159 -3.72 -0.33 -9.48
C GLY A 159 -4.58 -1.47 -9.06
#